data_AF-A0A814U5D4-F1
#
_entry.id   AF-A0A814U5D4-F1
#
_cell.length_a   1.000
_cell.length_b   1.000
_cell.length_c   1.000
_cell.angle_alpha   90.00
_cell.angle_beta   90.00
_cell.angle_gamma   90.00
#
_symmetry.space_group_name_H-M   'P 1'
#
loop_
_entity.id
_entity.type
_entity.pdbx_description
1 polymer ?
#
loop_
_entity_poly.entity_id
_entity_poly.type
_entity_poly.pdbx_seq_one_letter_code
_entity_poly.pdbx_strand_id
1 'polypeptide(L)'
;MDHLANEAEIEGLRPGRVIILPSSFQGSPRAMQQNYQDAMAIVRKYGKPDLFITFTCNPTWREIEEQLFPEQTPSDRPDLITRIFKLKLNELIDDIFKKHILRRTIANVFVIEFQKRGLPHCHMLIILANEDKPKDENHINHIVCSEMSDHVQFPQLYECVRKHMIHGPCEALNPHSPCMEDGKCSTEFQNDTLPNKDGFPRYRRRDNGITMTIDKYEVDNRWIVPYNPYLLMKYNAHINVEICATVKSIKHLFKYIYKGHDCANIKLQRPVQEGAAAAQGTLEWDKIKAHLDARYVSAPEAAWRLFEFPLHDKSHAIIRLAVHLPNQQPVYFAEGNERQASERAAMKDTTLTAWCKLNSKNPDARQYLYHDIPQHFVFERNETWNHRLQGENVIDSQVCQTFMEAAKRRDLLRDDTEYERCMSEAVIFQMPQQLRTLFCVILLYCNPTKPVDLWNSFKAHMGEDFMQQVDAETAEAMAFYAIDEKLKEQGRSCSDFGMPSPTSVPYSVE
;
A
#
# COMPACT_ATOMS: atom_id res chain seq x y z
N MET A 1 6.25 -7.05 22.78
CA MET A 1 7.28 -7.05 23.83
C MET A 1 6.99 -8.20 24.79
N ASP A 2 5.72 -8.43 25.17
CA ASP A 2 5.31 -9.52 26.07
C ASP A 2 5.75 -10.94 25.71
N HIS A 3 5.65 -11.39 24.46
CA HIS A 3 5.96 -12.79 24.15
C HIS A 3 7.41 -13.18 24.47
N LEU A 4 8.39 -12.36 24.07
CA LEU A 4 9.81 -12.67 24.29
C LEU A 4 10.24 -12.45 25.74
N ALA A 5 9.59 -11.51 26.43
CA ALA A 5 9.79 -11.31 27.87
C ALA A 5 9.25 -12.50 28.66
N ASN A 6 8.04 -12.97 28.33
CA ASN A 6 7.43 -14.14 28.94
C ASN A 6 8.20 -15.42 28.61
N GLU A 7 8.70 -15.59 27.38
CA GLU A 7 9.47 -16.76 26.97
C GLU A 7 10.83 -16.81 27.66
N ALA A 8 11.52 -15.66 27.75
CA ALA A 8 12.74 -15.54 28.54
C ALA A 8 12.48 -15.80 30.03
N GLU A 9 11.36 -15.33 30.59
CA GLU A 9 10.96 -15.56 31.98
C GLU A 9 10.61 -17.04 32.26
N ILE A 10 9.91 -17.70 31.33
CA ILE A 10 9.62 -19.15 31.39
C ILE A 10 10.90 -19.96 31.36
N GLU A 11 11.90 -19.54 30.56
CA GLU A 11 13.18 -20.21 30.43
C GLU A 11 14.22 -19.79 31.50
N GLY A 12 13.87 -18.87 32.41
CA GLY A 12 14.78 -18.35 33.44
C GLY A 12 15.95 -17.53 32.88
N LEU A 13 15.80 -17.00 31.66
CA LEU A 13 16.79 -16.22 30.93
C LEU A 13 16.45 -14.72 31.00
N ARG A 14 17.46 -13.86 30.87
CA ARG A 14 17.26 -12.42 30.67
C ARG A 14 17.08 -12.15 29.17
N PRO A 15 16.14 -11.30 28.74
CA PRO A 15 16.06 -10.91 27.33
C PRO A 15 17.39 -10.26 26.89
N GLY A 16 18.06 -10.86 25.91
CA GLY A 16 19.30 -10.35 25.33
C GLY A 16 19.04 -9.29 24.26
N ARG A 17 19.98 -9.14 23.31
CA ARG A 17 19.80 -8.24 22.16
C ARG A 17 18.65 -8.74 21.28
N VAL A 18 17.65 -7.88 21.06
CA VAL A 18 16.51 -8.18 20.17
C VAL A 18 16.68 -7.43 18.85
N ILE A 19 16.93 -8.16 17.77
CA ILE A 19 17.02 -7.59 16.41
C ILE A 19 15.67 -7.82 15.72
N ILE A 20 15.13 -6.77 15.10
CA ILE A 20 13.74 -6.74 14.66
C ILE A 20 13.67 -6.34 13.19
N LEU A 21 13.02 -7.17 12.37
CA LEU A 21 12.68 -6.83 10.99
C LEU A 21 11.70 -5.64 10.97
N PRO A 22 12.02 -4.52 10.31
CA PRO A 22 11.21 -3.31 10.35
C PRO A 22 9.90 -3.47 9.56
N SER A 23 8.90 -2.66 9.89
CA SER A 23 7.62 -2.65 9.16
C SER A 23 7.71 -2.04 7.77
N SER A 24 8.82 -1.36 7.44
CA SER A 24 9.12 -0.92 6.07
C SER A 24 9.38 -2.09 5.12
N PHE A 25 9.74 -3.27 5.66
CA PHE A 25 9.83 -4.49 4.86
C PHE A 25 8.41 -5.02 4.59
N GLN A 26 7.94 -4.82 3.36
CA GLN A 26 6.60 -5.23 2.93
C GLN A 26 6.40 -6.76 3.12
N GLY A 27 5.25 -7.14 3.65
CA GLY A 27 4.93 -8.54 3.95
C GLY A 27 5.56 -9.08 5.24
N SER A 28 6.42 -8.33 5.94
CA SER A 28 6.89 -8.72 7.27
C SER A 28 5.74 -8.84 8.28
N PRO A 29 5.89 -9.64 9.34
CA PRO A 29 4.89 -9.71 10.42
C PRO A 29 4.53 -8.34 11.01
N ARG A 30 5.50 -7.41 11.09
CA ARG A 30 5.26 -6.05 11.57
C ARG A 30 4.50 -5.19 10.57
N ALA A 31 4.80 -5.29 9.27
CA ALA A 31 4.02 -4.60 8.23
C ALA A 31 2.55 -5.04 8.26
N MET A 32 2.31 -6.35 8.32
CA MET A 32 0.96 -6.92 8.41
C MET A 32 0.23 -6.47 9.67
N GLN A 33 0.91 -6.48 10.83
CA GLN A 33 0.35 -5.98 12.08
C GLN A 33 0.01 -4.49 12.02
N GLN A 34 0.86 -3.67 11.40
CA GLN A 34 0.59 -2.24 11.22
C GLN A 34 -0.60 -1.99 10.29
N ASN A 35 -0.70 -2.73 9.19
CA ASN A 35 -1.86 -2.63 8.30
C ASN A 35 -3.16 -3.00 9.02
N TYR A 36 -3.13 -4.01 9.89
CA TYR A 36 -4.25 -4.34 10.77
C TYR A 36 -4.62 -3.20 11.72
N GLN A 37 -3.63 -2.61 12.40
CA GLN A 37 -3.87 -1.48 13.30
C GLN A 37 -4.45 -0.27 12.55
N ASP A 38 -3.98 -0.02 11.34
CA ASP A 38 -4.49 1.02 10.45
C ASP A 38 -5.99 0.80 10.17
N ALA A 39 -6.34 -0.40 9.72
CA ALA A 39 -7.73 -0.71 9.43
C ALA A 39 -8.61 -0.62 10.69
N MET A 40 -8.08 -0.98 11.87
CA MET A 40 -8.76 -0.80 13.16
C MET A 40 -8.97 0.67 13.53
N ALA A 41 -8.04 1.56 13.18
CA ALA A 41 -8.22 3.00 13.40
C ALA A 41 -9.40 3.56 12.59
N ILE A 42 -9.55 3.10 11.34
CA ILE A 42 -10.69 3.47 10.48
C ILE A 42 -12.00 2.96 11.08
N VAL A 43 -12.04 1.68 11.47
CA VAL A 43 -13.22 1.07 12.11
C VAL A 43 -13.58 1.80 13.40
N ARG A 44 -12.60 2.13 14.24
CA ARG A 44 -12.85 2.86 15.50
C ARG A 44 -13.51 4.21 15.24
N LYS A 45 -13.12 4.90 14.16
CA LYS A 45 -13.63 6.24 13.82
C LYS A 45 -14.99 6.21 13.13
N TYR A 46 -15.16 5.35 12.13
CA TYR A 46 -16.33 5.35 11.24
C TYR A 46 -17.34 4.23 11.56
N GLY A 47 -17.02 3.38 12.52
CA GLY A 47 -17.84 2.24 12.91
C GLY A 47 -17.45 0.95 12.20
N LYS A 48 -18.19 -0.12 12.50
CA LYS A 48 -17.99 -1.43 11.88
C LYS A 48 -18.21 -1.38 10.35
N PRO A 49 -17.50 -2.22 9.56
CA PRO A 49 -17.84 -2.47 8.17
C PRO A 49 -19.29 -2.93 8.02
N ASP A 50 -19.92 -2.52 6.93
CA ASP A 50 -21.27 -2.89 6.55
C ASP A 50 -21.28 -3.90 5.40
N LEU A 51 -20.28 -3.87 4.50
CA LEU A 51 -20.12 -4.84 3.41
C LEU A 51 -18.71 -5.46 3.43
N PHE A 52 -18.66 -6.72 3.01
CA PHE A 52 -17.45 -7.42 2.63
C PHE A 52 -17.58 -7.95 1.21
N ILE A 53 -16.59 -7.63 0.38
CA ILE A 53 -16.57 -8.02 -1.03
C ILE A 53 -15.32 -8.85 -1.28
N THR A 54 -15.50 -9.97 -1.98
CA THR A 54 -14.40 -10.75 -2.53
C THR A 54 -14.53 -10.78 -4.04
N PHE A 55 -13.57 -10.19 -4.74
CA PHE A 55 -13.49 -10.20 -6.20
C PHE A 55 -12.32 -11.07 -6.66
N THR A 56 -12.63 -12.14 -7.35
CA THR A 56 -11.66 -13.10 -7.88
C THR A 56 -11.44 -12.88 -9.37
N CYS A 57 -10.19 -12.89 -9.82
CA CYS A 57 -9.85 -12.82 -11.23
C CYS A 57 -10.51 -13.96 -12.02
N ASN A 58 -11.15 -13.63 -13.15
CA ASN A 58 -11.61 -14.63 -14.10
C ASN A 58 -10.56 -14.81 -15.21
N PRO A 59 -9.88 -15.97 -15.32
CA PRO A 59 -8.87 -16.21 -16.35
C PRO A 59 -9.46 -16.35 -17.77
N THR A 60 -10.79 -16.49 -17.88
CA THR A 60 -11.54 -16.61 -19.15
C THR A 60 -12.18 -15.29 -19.57
N TRP A 61 -11.66 -14.15 -19.10
CA TRP A 61 -12.06 -12.87 -19.67
C TRP A 61 -11.59 -12.78 -21.12
N ARG A 62 -12.45 -12.22 -21.96
CA ARG A 62 -12.19 -12.08 -23.40
C ARG A 62 -10.87 -11.36 -23.66
N GLU A 63 -10.57 -10.33 -22.88
CA GLU A 63 -9.33 -9.55 -22.96
C GLU A 63 -8.08 -10.38 -22.69
N ILE A 64 -8.18 -11.49 -21.94
CA ILE A 64 -7.10 -12.45 -21.73
C ILE A 64 -7.02 -13.38 -22.94
N GLU A 65 -8.15 -14.03 -23.26
CA GLU A 65 -8.22 -15.07 -24.29
C GLU A 65 -7.80 -14.55 -25.69
N GLU A 66 -8.21 -13.33 -26.05
CA GLU A 66 -7.85 -12.68 -27.32
C GLU A 66 -6.34 -12.39 -27.45
N GLN A 67 -5.59 -12.43 -26.35
CA GLN A 67 -4.15 -12.11 -26.30
C GLN A 67 -3.25 -13.34 -26.10
N LEU A 68 -3.85 -14.53 -26.03
CA LEU A 68 -3.11 -15.80 -25.96
C LEU A 68 -2.71 -16.24 -27.37
N PHE A 69 -1.45 -16.65 -27.52
CA PHE A 69 -1.02 -17.34 -28.74
C PHE A 69 -1.61 -18.76 -28.81
N PRO A 70 -1.63 -19.41 -30.00
CA PRO A 70 -2.03 -20.81 -30.10
C PRO A 70 -1.33 -21.68 -29.05
N GLU A 71 -2.09 -22.56 -28.41
CA GLU A 71 -1.65 -23.47 -27.33
C GLU A 71 -1.31 -22.82 -25.98
N GLN A 72 -1.28 -21.49 -25.87
CA GLN A 72 -1.11 -20.83 -24.57
C GLN A 72 -2.38 -20.94 -23.71
N THR A 73 -2.17 -21.09 -22.41
CA THR A 73 -3.19 -20.97 -21.39
C THR A 73 -3.02 -19.66 -20.61
N PRO A 74 -4.05 -19.18 -19.90
CA PRO A 74 -3.92 -18.00 -19.04
C PRO A 74 -2.80 -18.11 -17.99
N SER A 75 -2.48 -19.33 -17.54
CA SER A 75 -1.40 -19.60 -16.59
C SER A 75 -0.01 -19.31 -17.17
N ASP A 76 0.16 -19.38 -18.50
CA ASP A 76 1.41 -19.08 -19.20
C ASP A 76 1.66 -17.58 -19.36
N ARG A 77 0.62 -16.75 -19.12
CA ARG A 77 0.66 -15.29 -19.24
C ARG A 77 0.25 -14.59 -17.93
N PRO A 78 1.02 -14.78 -16.84
CA PRO A 78 0.74 -14.16 -15.54
C PRO A 78 0.77 -12.63 -15.62
N ASP A 79 1.51 -12.05 -16.57
CA ASP A 79 1.52 -10.62 -16.86
C ASP A 79 0.15 -10.11 -17.31
N LEU A 80 -0.53 -10.84 -18.21
CA LEU A 80 -1.87 -10.49 -18.70
C LEU A 80 -2.91 -10.63 -17.60
N ILE A 81 -2.91 -11.75 -16.87
CA ILE A 81 -3.80 -11.98 -15.72
C ILE A 81 -3.73 -10.80 -14.75
N THR A 82 -2.51 -10.42 -14.37
CA THR A 82 -2.24 -9.37 -13.39
C THR A 82 -2.72 -8.00 -13.87
N ARG A 83 -2.37 -7.63 -15.12
CA ARG A 83 -2.74 -6.32 -15.69
C ARG A 83 -4.24 -6.19 -15.89
N ILE A 84 -4.88 -7.22 -16.44
CA ILE A 84 -6.32 -7.18 -16.72
C ILE A 84 -7.10 -7.19 -15.41
N PHE A 85 -6.70 -8.00 -14.42
CA PHE A 85 -7.32 -7.95 -13.09
C PHE A 85 -7.17 -6.56 -12.45
N LYS A 86 -5.99 -5.93 -12.53
CA LYS A 86 -5.79 -4.58 -12.00
C LYS A 86 -6.70 -3.55 -12.66
N LEU A 87 -6.89 -3.62 -13.99
CA LEU A 87 -7.81 -2.76 -14.72
C LEU A 87 -9.26 -2.96 -14.28
N LYS A 88 -9.74 -4.22 -14.21
CA LYS A 88 -11.09 -4.54 -13.74
C LYS A 88 -11.31 -4.15 -12.28
N LEU A 89 -10.29 -4.31 -11.43
CA LEU A 89 -10.34 -3.89 -10.03
C LEU A 89 -10.47 -2.37 -9.90
N ASN A 90 -9.72 -1.60 -10.68
CA ASN A 90 -9.84 -0.14 -10.69
C ASN A 90 -11.25 0.29 -11.14
N GLU A 91 -11.82 -0.39 -12.13
CA GLU A 91 -13.19 -0.13 -12.57
C GLU A 91 -14.21 -0.48 -11.46
N LEU A 92 -14.02 -1.60 -10.76
CA LEU A 92 -14.87 -2.02 -9.64
C LEU A 92 -14.84 -1.00 -8.50
N ILE A 93 -13.64 -0.51 -8.16
CA ILE A 93 -13.42 0.55 -7.18
C ILE A 93 -14.18 1.81 -7.58
N ASP A 94 -14.13 2.21 -8.85
CA ASP A 94 -14.85 3.38 -9.36
C ASP A 94 -16.37 3.19 -9.32
N ASP A 95 -16.87 2.03 -9.71
CA ASP A 95 -18.30 1.70 -9.65
C ASP A 95 -18.83 1.75 -8.21
N ILE A 96 -18.09 1.19 -7.25
CA ILE A 96 -18.52 1.15 -5.86
C ILE A 96 -18.38 2.52 -5.20
N PHE A 97 -17.22 3.18 -5.33
CA PHE A 97 -16.91 4.37 -4.53
C PHE A 97 -17.28 5.69 -5.20
N LYS A 98 -17.27 5.76 -6.54
CA LYS A 98 -17.65 6.99 -7.27
C LYS A 98 -19.08 6.93 -7.80
N LYS A 99 -19.51 5.78 -8.34
CA LYS A 99 -20.86 5.61 -8.88
C LYS A 99 -21.89 5.10 -7.86
N HIS A 100 -21.43 4.76 -6.66
CA HIS A 100 -22.28 4.33 -5.55
C HIS A 100 -23.22 3.16 -5.88
N ILE A 101 -22.77 2.23 -6.72
CA ILE A 101 -23.57 1.06 -7.15
C ILE A 101 -24.09 0.25 -5.95
N LEU A 102 -23.30 0.16 -4.87
CA LEU A 102 -23.66 -0.54 -3.63
C LEU A 102 -24.07 0.38 -2.49
N ARG A 103 -24.42 1.66 -2.77
CA ARG A 103 -24.62 2.78 -1.82
C ARG A 103 -23.39 3.63 -1.51
N ARG A 104 -23.60 4.75 -0.81
CA ARG A 104 -22.56 5.74 -0.51
C ARG A 104 -21.56 5.19 0.50
N THR A 105 -20.31 5.05 0.07
CA THR A 105 -19.19 4.64 0.91
C THR A 105 -18.57 5.84 1.61
N ILE A 106 -18.36 5.74 2.93
CA ILE A 106 -17.64 6.77 3.70
C ILE A 106 -16.23 6.34 4.08
N ALA A 107 -15.96 5.03 4.17
CA ALA A 107 -14.63 4.49 4.38
C ALA A 107 -14.50 3.08 3.80
N ASN A 108 -13.29 2.74 3.37
CA ASN A 108 -12.95 1.42 2.87
C ASN A 108 -11.49 1.06 3.17
N VAL A 109 -11.23 -0.25 3.15
CA VAL A 109 -9.90 -0.87 3.17
C VAL A 109 -9.95 -2.08 2.24
N PHE A 110 -8.94 -2.29 1.40
CA PHE A 110 -8.83 -3.51 0.62
C PHE A 110 -7.41 -4.09 0.63
N VAL A 111 -7.33 -5.40 0.40
CA VAL A 111 -6.08 -6.15 0.21
C VAL A 111 -6.20 -7.07 -1.00
N ILE A 112 -5.08 -7.28 -1.66
CA ILE A 112 -4.88 -8.22 -2.75
C ILE A 112 -4.20 -9.47 -2.20
N GLU A 113 -4.88 -10.60 -2.34
CA GLU A 113 -4.38 -11.93 -1.98
C GLU A 113 -4.18 -12.77 -3.24
N PHE A 114 -3.18 -13.66 -3.21
CA PHE A 114 -2.94 -14.65 -4.25
C PHE A 114 -3.13 -16.02 -3.62
N GLN A 115 -4.25 -16.69 -3.94
CA GLN A 115 -4.52 -18.02 -3.39
C GLN A 115 -3.58 -19.06 -4.02
N LYS A 116 -3.56 -20.29 -3.48
CA LYS A 116 -2.69 -21.41 -3.95
C LYS A 116 -2.73 -21.70 -5.45
N ARG A 117 -3.82 -21.34 -6.14
CA ARG A 117 -3.97 -21.47 -7.60
C ARG A 117 -3.39 -20.29 -8.39
N GLY A 118 -2.84 -19.29 -7.71
CA GLY A 118 -2.10 -18.15 -8.25
C GLY A 118 -2.96 -16.96 -8.69
N LEU A 119 -4.28 -17.12 -8.86
CA LEU A 119 -5.13 -16.02 -9.32
C LEU A 119 -5.18 -14.88 -8.30
N PRO A 120 -5.16 -13.61 -8.75
CA PRO A 120 -5.39 -12.48 -7.86
C PRO A 120 -6.82 -12.43 -7.33
N HIS A 121 -6.95 -12.09 -6.05
CA HIS A 121 -8.21 -11.83 -5.37
C HIS A 121 -8.13 -10.49 -4.66
N CYS A 122 -9.21 -9.71 -4.67
CA CYS A 122 -9.37 -8.53 -3.85
C CYS A 122 -10.38 -8.80 -2.75
N HIS A 123 -9.98 -8.57 -1.51
CA HIS A 123 -10.85 -8.54 -0.35
C HIS A 123 -11.04 -7.10 0.10
N MET A 124 -12.29 -6.63 0.18
CA MET A 124 -12.62 -5.24 0.45
C MET A 124 -13.65 -5.12 1.57
N LEU A 125 -13.34 -4.28 2.56
CA LEU A 125 -14.25 -3.85 3.61
C LEU A 125 -14.77 -2.46 3.31
N ILE A 126 -16.08 -2.29 3.44
CA ILE A 126 -16.77 -1.04 3.14
C ILE A 126 -17.61 -0.63 4.35
N ILE A 127 -17.48 0.63 4.73
CA ILE A 127 -18.33 1.32 5.70
C ILE A 127 -19.20 2.31 4.92
N LEU A 128 -20.51 2.15 5.02
CA LEU A 128 -21.49 2.97 4.33
C LEU A 128 -21.93 4.16 5.17
N ALA A 129 -22.40 5.22 4.49
CA ALA A 129 -23.05 6.35 5.14
C ALA A 129 -24.27 5.87 5.96
N ASN A 130 -24.57 6.56 7.06
CA ASN A 130 -25.54 6.07 8.05
C ASN A 130 -26.96 5.92 7.47
N GLU A 131 -27.32 6.80 6.54
CA GLU A 131 -28.56 6.79 5.77
C GLU A 131 -28.68 5.60 4.82
N ASP A 132 -27.54 5.05 4.38
CA ASP A 132 -27.43 4.01 3.36
C ASP A 132 -27.16 2.61 3.94
N LYS A 133 -27.02 2.49 5.26
CA LYS A 133 -26.74 1.20 5.90
C LYS A 133 -27.90 0.21 5.70
N PRO A 134 -27.63 -1.07 5.43
CA PRO A 134 -28.64 -2.10 5.25
C PRO A 134 -29.29 -2.50 6.58
N LYS A 135 -30.29 -1.72 7.03
CA LYS A 135 -30.94 -1.87 8.34
C LYS A 135 -32.12 -2.86 8.34
N ASP A 136 -32.67 -3.13 7.18
CA ASP A 136 -33.85 -3.97 7.00
C ASP A 136 -33.70 -4.87 5.77
N GLU A 137 -34.64 -5.81 5.63
CA GLU A 137 -34.72 -6.75 4.53
C GLU A 137 -34.68 -6.08 3.16
N ASN A 138 -35.46 -5.00 2.95
CA ASN A 138 -35.54 -4.35 1.65
C ASN A 138 -34.18 -3.77 1.26
N HIS A 139 -33.50 -3.08 2.17
CA HIS A 139 -32.17 -2.57 1.91
C HIS A 139 -31.16 -3.67 1.61
N ILE A 140 -31.19 -4.78 2.35
CA ILE A 140 -30.30 -5.93 2.12
C ILE A 140 -30.55 -6.52 0.73
N ASN A 141 -31.82 -6.79 0.38
CA ASN A 141 -32.20 -7.43 -0.88
C ASN A 141 -31.92 -6.56 -2.11
N HIS A 142 -31.77 -5.23 -1.96
CA HIS A 142 -31.33 -4.35 -3.04
C HIS A 142 -29.82 -4.46 -3.32
N ILE A 143 -29.03 -4.87 -2.33
CA ILE A 143 -27.57 -4.96 -2.44
C ILE A 143 -27.15 -6.39 -2.77
N VAL A 144 -27.77 -7.38 -2.13
CA VAL A 144 -27.36 -8.78 -2.16
C VAL A 144 -28.51 -9.68 -2.61
N CYS A 145 -28.20 -10.58 -3.53
CA CYS A 145 -29.02 -11.69 -3.99
C CYS A 145 -28.29 -13.00 -3.67
N SER A 146 -29.03 -14.04 -3.30
CA SER A 146 -28.50 -15.40 -3.13
C SER A 146 -29.41 -16.44 -3.78
N GLU A 147 -30.07 -16.05 -4.86
CA GLU A 147 -30.99 -16.88 -5.63
C GLU A 147 -30.49 -16.99 -7.07
N MET A 148 -30.80 -18.11 -7.73
CA MET A 148 -30.72 -18.23 -9.17
C MET A 148 -31.70 -17.26 -9.81
N SER A 149 -31.30 -16.63 -10.91
CA SER A 149 -32.23 -15.85 -11.73
C SER A 149 -33.09 -16.76 -12.60
N ASP A 150 -34.22 -16.27 -13.07
CA ASP A 150 -35.04 -16.98 -14.04
C ASP A 150 -34.27 -17.14 -15.37
N HIS A 151 -34.15 -18.38 -15.87
CA HIS A 151 -33.38 -18.71 -17.07
C HIS A 151 -34.03 -18.23 -18.38
N VAL A 152 -35.34 -17.98 -18.36
CA VAL A 152 -36.10 -17.46 -19.51
C VAL A 152 -36.04 -15.94 -19.54
N GLN A 153 -36.26 -15.29 -18.40
CA GLN A 153 -36.28 -13.82 -18.33
C GLN A 153 -34.87 -13.21 -18.30
N PHE A 154 -33.94 -13.85 -17.60
CA PHE A 154 -32.57 -13.34 -17.38
C PHE A 154 -31.51 -14.40 -17.71
N PRO A 155 -31.45 -14.90 -18.96
CA PRO A 155 -30.55 -15.99 -19.34
C PRO A 155 -29.07 -15.67 -19.10
N GLN A 156 -28.65 -14.42 -19.33
CA GLN A 156 -27.26 -14.01 -19.12
C GLN A 156 -26.87 -14.01 -17.64
N LEU A 157 -27.75 -13.52 -16.76
CA LEU A 157 -27.51 -13.54 -15.32
C LEU A 157 -27.48 -14.99 -14.81
N TYR A 158 -28.38 -15.84 -15.32
CA TYR A 158 -28.43 -17.26 -14.96
C TYR A 158 -27.11 -17.95 -15.28
N GLU A 159 -26.56 -17.71 -16.47
CA GLU A 159 -25.24 -18.24 -16.86
C GLU A 159 -24.09 -17.68 -16.01
N CYS A 160 -24.14 -16.41 -15.64
CA CYS A 160 -23.12 -15.84 -14.74
C CYS A 160 -23.19 -16.45 -13.34
N VAL A 161 -24.40 -16.65 -12.80
CA VAL A 161 -24.62 -17.32 -11.51
C VAL A 161 -24.11 -18.76 -11.59
N ARG A 162 -24.49 -19.49 -12.65
CA ARG A 162 -24.03 -20.85 -12.93
C ARG A 162 -22.51 -20.97 -12.93
N LYS A 163 -21.83 -20.05 -13.60
CA LYS A 163 -20.37 -20.11 -13.79
C LYS A 163 -19.60 -19.69 -12.55
N HIS A 164 -20.10 -18.71 -11.78
CA HIS A 164 -19.29 -18.01 -10.79
C HIS A 164 -19.84 -18.04 -9.37
N MET A 165 -21.14 -18.25 -9.13
CA MET A 165 -21.78 -18.06 -7.83
C MET A 165 -22.26 -19.37 -7.19
N ILE A 166 -21.60 -20.48 -7.47
CA ILE A 166 -21.93 -21.78 -6.86
C ILE A 166 -20.80 -22.17 -5.95
N HIS A 167 -21.08 -22.39 -4.67
CA HIS A 167 -20.05 -22.87 -3.76
C HIS A 167 -19.72 -24.34 -4.08
N GLY A 168 -18.52 -24.78 -3.69
CA GLY A 168 -18.05 -26.14 -3.98
C GLY A 168 -18.96 -27.25 -3.40
N PRO A 169 -18.79 -28.51 -3.85
CA PRO A 169 -19.56 -29.66 -3.35
C PRO A 169 -19.56 -29.70 -1.82
N CYS A 170 -20.68 -30.04 -1.20
CA CYS A 170 -20.83 -30.15 0.25
C CYS A 170 -21.76 -31.30 0.62
N GLU A 171 -22.11 -31.43 1.90
CA GLU A 171 -22.93 -32.52 2.44
C GLU A 171 -22.31 -33.89 2.16
N ALA A 172 -23.11 -34.85 1.67
CA ALA A 172 -22.64 -36.20 1.34
C ALA A 172 -21.55 -36.19 0.26
N LEU A 173 -21.46 -35.14 -0.56
CA LEU A 173 -20.48 -35.02 -1.64
C LEU A 173 -19.12 -34.55 -1.15
N ASN A 174 -19.08 -33.76 -0.08
CA ASN A 174 -17.85 -33.39 0.61
C ASN A 174 -18.15 -32.95 2.05
N PRO A 175 -18.10 -33.88 3.02
CA PRO A 175 -18.37 -33.60 4.43
C PRO A 175 -17.36 -32.64 5.09
N HIS A 176 -16.21 -32.42 4.45
CA HIS A 176 -15.15 -31.53 4.94
C HIS A 176 -15.22 -30.11 4.35
N SER A 177 -16.27 -29.81 3.58
CA SER A 177 -16.44 -28.47 3.02
C SER A 177 -16.58 -27.40 4.11
N PRO A 178 -15.99 -26.19 3.92
CA PRO A 178 -16.02 -25.14 4.93
C PRO A 178 -17.42 -24.68 5.35
N CYS A 179 -18.43 -24.92 4.52
CA CYS A 179 -19.83 -24.59 4.80
C CYS A 179 -20.54 -25.61 5.70
N MET A 180 -19.92 -26.75 6.03
CA MET A 180 -20.53 -27.81 6.83
C MET A 180 -20.56 -27.46 8.32
N GLU A 181 -21.76 -27.41 8.91
CA GLU A 181 -22.00 -27.25 10.34
C GLU A 181 -22.85 -28.44 10.82
N ASP A 182 -22.40 -29.14 11.86
CA ASP A 182 -23.08 -30.32 12.44
C ASP A 182 -23.53 -31.38 11.41
N GLY A 183 -22.73 -31.59 10.36
CA GLY A 183 -22.99 -32.58 9.32
C GLY A 183 -24.01 -32.17 8.25
N LYS A 184 -24.46 -30.92 8.24
CA LYS A 184 -25.31 -30.33 7.18
C LYS A 184 -24.68 -29.06 6.61
N CYS A 185 -25.08 -28.67 5.41
CA CYS A 185 -24.68 -27.36 4.89
C CYS A 185 -25.32 -26.25 5.73
N SER A 186 -24.54 -25.24 6.11
CA SER A 186 -25.01 -24.05 6.84
C SER A 186 -25.99 -23.18 6.04
N THR A 187 -26.06 -23.37 4.71
CA THR A 187 -26.99 -22.66 3.84
C THR A 187 -28.31 -23.42 3.67
N GLU A 188 -29.34 -22.95 4.35
CA GLU A 188 -30.69 -23.50 4.29
C GLU A 188 -31.61 -22.63 3.41
N PHE A 189 -32.72 -23.20 2.95
CA PHE A 189 -33.78 -22.41 2.33
C PHE A 189 -34.36 -21.42 3.32
N GLN A 190 -34.68 -20.23 2.82
CA GLN A 190 -35.12 -19.09 3.61
C GLN A 190 -36.06 -18.22 2.77
N ASN A 191 -37.31 -18.09 3.19
CA ASN A 191 -38.32 -17.36 2.40
C ASN A 191 -38.12 -15.84 2.38
N ASP A 192 -37.65 -15.28 3.50
CA ASP A 192 -37.46 -13.84 3.70
C ASP A 192 -36.08 -13.58 4.31
N THR A 193 -35.45 -12.45 3.98
CA THR A 193 -34.15 -12.12 4.56
C THR A 193 -34.32 -11.76 6.03
N LEU A 194 -33.66 -12.51 6.91
CA LEU A 194 -33.66 -12.22 8.34
C LEU A 194 -32.46 -11.33 8.69
N PRO A 195 -32.69 -10.05 9.06
CA PRO A 195 -31.60 -9.19 9.47
C PRO A 195 -30.99 -9.70 10.79
N ASN A 196 -29.65 -9.79 10.81
CA ASN A 196 -28.85 -9.90 12.03
C ASN A 196 -29.07 -11.15 12.90
N LYS A 197 -28.79 -12.35 12.36
CA LYS A 197 -28.64 -13.58 13.17
C LYS A 197 -27.15 -13.82 13.42
N ASP A 198 -26.70 -13.70 14.68
CA ASP A 198 -25.29 -13.95 15.08
C ASP A 198 -24.22 -13.10 14.36
N GLY A 199 -24.63 -11.99 13.74
CA GLY A 199 -23.73 -11.01 13.13
C GLY A 199 -23.58 -11.05 11.62
N PHE A 200 -24.35 -11.90 10.95
CA PHE A 200 -24.59 -11.86 9.51
C PHE A 200 -26.10 -12.01 9.24
N PRO A 201 -26.67 -11.40 8.17
CA PRO A 201 -28.04 -11.70 7.78
C PRO A 201 -28.16 -13.13 7.25
N ARG A 202 -29.31 -13.76 7.48
CA ARG A 202 -29.70 -14.93 6.69
C ARG A 202 -30.43 -14.42 5.45
N TYR A 203 -29.77 -14.51 4.31
CA TYR A 203 -30.34 -14.05 3.04
C TYR A 203 -31.51 -14.90 2.60
N ARG A 204 -32.44 -14.26 1.89
CA ARG A 204 -33.51 -14.94 1.17
C ARG A 204 -32.93 -15.92 0.13
N ARG A 205 -33.38 -17.16 0.25
CA ARG A 205 -33.05 -18.32 -0.60
C ARG A 205 -34.32 -19.15 -0.74
N ARG A 206 -35.29 -18.73 -1.57
CA ARG A 206 -36.57 -19.43 -1.65
C ARG A 206 -36.40 -20.80 -2.31
N ASP A 207 -37.17 -21.77 -1.83
CA ASP A 207 -37.41 -22.99 -2.59
C ASP A 207 -38.48 -22.68 -3.64
N ASN A 208 -38.01 -22.29 -4.84
CA ASN A 208 -38.86 -21.96 -5.98
C ASN A 208 -38.89 -23.09 -7.01
N GLY A 209 -38.37 -24.28 -6.68
CA GLY A 209 -38.28 -25.42 -7.58
C GLY A 209 -37.31 -25.25 -8.75
N ILE A 210 -36.54 -24.15 -8.81
CA ILE A 210 -35.52 -23.96 -9.85
C ILE A 210 -34.26 -24.73 -9.45
N THR A 211 -33.85 -25.66 -10.30
CA THR A 211 -32.61 -26.40 -10.17
C THR A 211 -31.71 -26.20 -11.38
N MET A 212 -30.44 -26.56 -11.23
CA MET A 212 -29.42 -26.46 -12.25
C MET A 212 -28.47 -27.64 -12.14
N THR A 213 -28.06 -28.19 -13.27
CA THR A 213 -27.06 -29.26 -13.28
C THR A 213 -25.66 -28.67 -13.42
N ILE A 214 -24.81 -28.94 -12.42
CA ILE A 214 -23.37 -28.66 -12.47
C ILE A 214 -22.64 -29.99 -12.46
N ASP A 215 -21.94 -30.29 -13.54
CA ASP A 215 -21.31 -31.59 -13.80
C ASP A 215 -22.31 -32.75 -13.66
N LYS A 216 -22.31 -33.43 -12.52
CA LYS A 216 -23.19 -34.57 -12.21
C LYS A 216 -24.14 -34.30 -11.03
N TYR A 217 -24.18 -33.06 -10.55
CA TYR A 217 -24.92 -32.67 -9.36
C TYR A 217 -26.04 -31.71 -9.74
N GLU A 218 -27.22 -31.96 -9.18
CA GLU A 218 -28.32 -31.01 -9.21
C GLU A 218 -28.19 -30.06 -8.03
N VAL A 219 -28.13 -28.76 -8.31
CA VAL A 219 -27.98 -27.70 -7.31
C VAL A 219 -29.20 -26.80 -7.33
N ASP A 220 -29.47 -26.16 -6.19
CA ASP A 220 -30.58 -25.23 -5.98
C ASP A 220 -30.10 -23.95 -5.25
N ASN A 221 -31.03 -23.10 -4.83
CA ASN A 221 -30.71 -21.82 -4.18
C ASN A 221 -29.88 -21.94 -2.87
N ARG A 222 -29.79 -23.12 -2.24
CA ARG A 222 -28.93 -23.33 -1.07
C ARG A 222 -27.45 -23.23 -1.42
N TRP A 223 -27.10 -23.48 -2.68
CA TRP A 223 -25.71 -23.54 -3.15
C TRP A 223 -25.17 -22.19 -3.63
N ILE A 224 -26.02 -21.18 -3.73
CA ILE A 224 -25.68 -19.90 -4.35
C ILE A 224 -24.87 -19.03 -3.39
N VAL A 225 -23.70 -18.59 -3.79
CA VAL A 225 -22.90 -17.61 -3.04
C VAL A 225 -23.57 -16.24 -3.13
N PRO A 226 -23.70 -15.45 -2.04
CA PRO A 226 -24.30 -14.13 -2.08
C PRO A 226 -23.59 -13.18 -3.08
N TYR A 227 -24.33 -12.49 -3.92
CA TYR A 227 -23.78 -11.66 -4.99
C TYR A 227 -24.63 -10.41 -5.25
N ASN A 228 -24.06 -9.45 -5.97
CA ASN A 228 -24.83 -8.35 -6.54
C ASN A 228 -25.06 -8.60 -8.05
N PRO A 229 -26.31 -8.67 -8.55
CA PRO A 229 -26.59 -9.00 -9.96
C PRO A 229 -25.89 -8.09 -10.97
N TYR A 230 -25.84 -6.79 -10.71
CA TYR A 230 -25.19 -5.82 -11.59
C TYR A 230 -23.67 -6.07 -11.67
N LEU A 231 -23.00 -6.20 -10.52
CA LEU A 231 -21.56 -6.45 -10.48
C LEU A 231 -21.20 -7.79 -11.12
N LEU A 232 -21.98 -8.85 -10.83
CA LEU A 232 -21.76 -10.17 -11.40
C LEU A 232 -21.84 -10.14 -12.94
N MET A 233 -22.89 -9.51 -13.49
CA MET A 233 -23.06 -9.40 -14.94
C MET A 233 -21.97 -8.54 -15.59
N LYS A 234 -21.66 -7.39 -14.98
CA LYS A 234 -20.68 -6.44 -15.54
C LYS A 234 -19.27 -7.05 -15.60
N TYR A 235 -18.85 -7.71 -14.53
CA TYR A 235 -17.49 -8.22 -14.41
C TYR A 235 -17.35 -9.67 -14.86
N ASN A 236 -18.45 -10.42 -15.04
CA ASN A 236 -18.44 -11.83 -15.45
C ASN A 236 -17.35 -12.62 -14.70
N ALA A 237 -17.40 -12.56 -13.37
CA ALA A 237 -16.37 -13.10 -12.49
C ALA A 237 -16.95 -13.45 -11.13
N HIS A 238 -16.20 -14.23 -10.35
CA HIS A 238 -16.60 -14.55 -9.00
C HIS A 238 -16.47 -13.31 -8.08
N ILE A 239 -17.60 -12.62 -7.84
CA ILE A 239 -17.77 -11.52 -6.90
C ILE A 239 -18.77 -11.91 -5.80
N ASN A 240 -18.27 -12.25 -4.61
CA ASN A 240 -19.09 -12.45 -3.42
C ASN A 240 -19.34 -11.10 -2.74
N VAL A 241 -20.59 -10.80 -2.37
CA VAL A 241 -20.99 -9.59 -1.65
C VAL A 241 -21.77 -9.98 -0.40
N GLU A 242 -21.19 -9.72 0.77
CA GLU A 242 -21.77 -10.06 2.06
C GLU A 242 -22.01 -8.82 2.93
N ILE A 243 -23.16 -8.77 3.59
CA ILE A 243 -23.46 -7.81 4.64
C ILE A 243 -22.77 -8.21 5.94
N CYS A 244 -21.97 -7.31 6.50
CA CYS A 244 -21.27 -7.48 7.76
C CYS A 244 -22.03 -6.79 8.91
N ALA A 245 -22.66 -7.55 9.79
CA ALA A 245 -23.45 -6.96 10.87
C ALA A 245 -22.68 -6.79 12.19
N THR A 246 -21.51 -7.44 12.41
CA THR A 246 -20.82 -7.38 13.72
C THR A 246 -19.30 -7.15 13.69
N VAL A 247 -18.79 -6.72 14.85
CA VAL A 247 -17.35 -6.66 15.16
C VAL A 247 -16.71 -8.06 15.23
N LYS A 248 -17.48 -9.14 15.39
CA LYS A 248 -16.93 -10.51 15.26
C LYS A 248 -16.52 -10.80 13.82
N SER A 249 -17.28 -10.30 12.85
CA SER A 249 -16.94 -10.35 11.43
C SER A 249 -15.59 -9.69 11.19
N ILE A 250 -15.25 -8.58 11.85
CA ILE A 250 -13.94 -7.92 11.72
C ILE A 250 -12.77 -8.89 11.95
N LYS A 251 -12.74 -9.64 13.05
CA LYS A 251 -11.66 -10.61 13.32
C LYS A 251 -11.58 -11.69 12.23
N HIS A 252 -12.73 -12.17 11.76
CA HIS A 252 -12.81 -13.13 10.67
C HIS A 252 -12.32 -12.53 9.35
N LEU A 253 -12.72 -11.31 9.02
CA LEU A 253 -12.36 -10.59 7.80
C LEU A 253 -10.87 -10.27 7.76
N PHE A 254 -10.30 -9.89 8.89
CA PHE A 254 -8.86 -9.66 9.02
C PHE A 254 -8.01 -10.93 8.97
N LYS A 255 -8.60 -12.10 9.25
CA LYS A 255 -7.96 -13.39 8.96
C LYS A 255 -7.75 -13.60 7.46
N TYR A 256 -8.64 -13.12 6.59
CA TYR A 256 -8.50 -13.21 5.13
C TYR A 256 -7.65 -12.07 4.56
N ILE A 257 -7.76 -10.87 5.13
CA ILE A 257 -7.01 -9.68 4.70
C ILE A 257 -5.54 -9.74 5.13
N TYR A 258 -5.22 -10.33 6.28
CA TYR A 258 -3.85 -10.44 6.78
C TYR A 258 -3.43 -11.88 7.05
N LYS A 259 -4.02 -12.84 6.34
CA LYS A 259 -3.50 -14.20 6.33
C LYS A 259 -2.04 -14.13 5.91
N GLY A 260 -1.16 -14.75 6.70
CA GLY A 260 0.21 -14.97 6.28
C GLY A 260 0.22 -15.78 4.99
N HIS A 261 1.26 -15.60 4.20
CA HIS A 261 1.45 -16.35 2.96
C HIS A 261 1.68 -17.82 3.28
N ASP A 262 1.44 -18.70 2.32
CA ASP A 262 1.86 -20.08 2.45
C ASP A 262 3.40 -20.10 2.54
N CYS A 263 3.91 -20.43 3.72
CA CYS A 263 5.33 -20.49 4.03
C CYS A 263 5.72 -21.93 4.41
N ALA A 264 6.88 -22.38 3.96
CA ALA A 264 7.52 -23.55 4.55
C ALA A 264 8.27 -23.14 5.82
N ASN A 265 8.12 -23.89 6.92
CA ASN A 265 8.93 -23.67 8.12
C ASN A 265 10.29 -24.32 7.95
N ILE A 266 11.35 -23.52 7.78
CA ILE A 266 12.74 -23.99 7.74
C ILE A 266 13.42 -23.58 9.05
N LYS A 267 13.83 -24.57 9.85
CA LYS A 267 14.62 -24.33 11.07
C LYS A 267 16.08 -24.65 10.79
N LEU A 268 16.92 -23.63 10.61
CA LEU A 268 18.37 -23.81 10.58
C LEU A 268 18.91 -23.90 12.01
N GLN A 269 19.23 -25.12 12.46
CA GLN A 269 20.01 -25.31 13.68
C GLN A 269 21.49 -25.16 13.35
N ARG A 270 22.18 -24.22 14.01
CA ARG A 270 23.64 -24.25 14.04
C ARG A 270 24.06 -25.48 14.86
N PRO A 271 25.08 -26.24 14.44
CA PRO A 271 25.70 -27.22 15.32
C PRO A 271 26.19 -26.47 16.56
N VAL A 272 25.74 -26.90 17.73
CA VAL A 272 26.34 -26.45 18.99
C VAL A 272 27.78 -26.93 18.95
N GLN A 273 28.75 -26.01 18.91
CA GLN A 273 30.13 -26.37 19.22
C GLN A 273 30.15 -26.73 20.71
N GLU A 274 30.28 -28.03 21.02
CA GLU A 274 30.61 -28.49 22.36
C GLU A 274 31.87 -27.76 22.83
N GLY A 275 31.74 -26.89 23.84
CA GLY A 275 32.87 -26.21 24.47
C GLY A 275 32.80 -24.69 24.55
N ALA A 276 31.88 -24.02 23.84
CA ALA A 276 31.61 -22.61 24.11
C ALA A 276 30.68 -22.53 25.33
N ALA A 277 31.26 -22.27 26.51
CA ALA A 277 30.54 -21.98 27.74
C ALA A 277 29.35 -21.06 27.43
N ALA A 278 28.16 -21.45 27.89
CA ALA A 278 26.96 -20.63 27.85
C ALA A 278 27.30 -19.22 28.35
N ALA A 279 27.54 -18.30 27.42
CA ALA A 279 27.80 -16.92 27.74
C ALA A 279 26.47 -16.36 28.27
N GLN A 280 26.38 -16.34 29.61
CA GLN A 280 25.42 -15.61 30.42
C GLN A 280 23.97 -15.65 29.92
N GLY A 281 23.21 -16.68 30.31
CA GLY A 281 21.76 -16.61 30.60
C GLY A 281 20.90 -15.60 29.84
N THR A 282 21.13 -15.39 28.55
CA THR A 282 20.48 -14.36 27.74
C THR A 282 19.93 -14.96 26.47
N LEU A 283 18.66 -14.65 26.19
CA LEU A 283 17.99 -15.04 24.96
C LEU A 283 18.29 -14.00 23.89
N GLU A 284 19.25 -14.26 23.01
CA GLU A 284 19.46 -13.44 21.81
C GLU A 284 18.46 -13.85 20.73
N TRP A 285 17.56 -12.93 20.36
CA TRP A 285 16.55 -13.15 19.33
C TRP A 285 16.79 -12.24 18.13
N ASP A 286 17.35 -12.82 17.06
CA ASP A 286 17.60 -12.12 15.81
C ASP A 286 16.54 -12.45 14.76
N LYS A 287 15.53 -11.57 14.62
CA LYS A 287 14.49 -11.74 13.59
C LYS A 287 15.04 -11.69 12.18
N ILE A 288 16.16 -11.04 11.91
CA ILE A 288 16.71 -10.94 10.56
C ILE A 288 17.35 -12.28 10.17
N LYS A 289 18.16 -12.87 11.06
CA LYS A 289 18.76 -14.20 10.83
C LYS A 289 17.73 -15.34 10.88
N ALA A 290 16.70 -15.21 11.71
CA ALA A 290 15.60 -16.19 11.79
C ALA A 290 14.56 -16.03 10.67
N HIS A 291 14.53 -14.89 9.98
CA HIS A 291 13.63 -14.65 8.86
C HIS A 291 14.20 -15.27 7.58
N LEU A 292 14.00 -16.58 7.42
CA LEU A 292 14.01 -17.24 6.13
C LEU A 292 12.58 -17.27 5.62
N ASP A 293 12.24 -16.34 4.73
CA ASP A 293 10.94 -16.31 4.08
C ASP A 293 10.91 -17.36 2.96
N ALA A 294 10.69 -18.64 3.31
CA ALA A 294 10.38 -19.69 2.35
C ALA A 294 8.92 -19.55 1.86
N ARG A 295 8.56 -18.33 1.46
CA ARG A 295 7.26 -17.95 0.97
C ARG A 295 7.12 -18.44 -0.45
N TYR A 296 6.01 -19.13 -0.70
CA TYR A 296 5.57 -19.36 -2.05
C TYR A 296 5.08 -18.03 -2.65
N VAL A 297 5.70 -17.61 -3.74
CA VAL A 297 5.27 -16.47 -4.56
C VAL A 297 4.77 -17.03 -5.88
N SER A 298 3.48 -16.87 -6.16
CA SER A 298 2.90 -17.31 -7.43
C SER A 298 3.36 -16.42 -8.59
N ALA A 299 3.29 -16.91 -9.83
CA ALA A 299 3.71 -16.12 -10.98
C ALA A 299 2.90 -14.81 -11.15
N PRO A 300 1.56 -14.78 -10.94
CA PRO A 300 0.82 -13.52 -10.93
C PRO A 300 1.20 -12.61 -9.76
N GLU A 301 1.54 -13.14 -8.59
CA GLU A 301 2.04 -12.31 -7.49
C GLU A 301 3.38 -11.65 -7.84
N ALA A 302 4.30 -12.40 -8.44
CA ALA A 302 5.57 -11.88 -8.90
C ALA A 302 5.36 -10.76 -9.93
N ALA A 303 4.47 -10.98 -10.92
CA ALA A 303 4.12 -9.96 -11.90
C ALA A 303 3.50 -8.72 -11.25
N TRP A 304 2.60 -8.89 -10.27
CA TRP A 304 1.99 -7.77 -9.53
C TRP A 304 3.02 -6.88 -8.86
N ARG A 305 4.03 -7.50 -8.23
CA ARG A 305 5.14 -6.80 -7.58
C ARG A 305 6.08 -6.12 -8.58
N LEU A 306 6.39 -6.79 -9.70
CA LEU A 306 7.22 -6.22 -10.77
C LEU A 306 6.59 -4.99 -11.41
N PHE A 307 5.25 -4.94 -11.47
CA PHE A 307 4.51 -3.76 -11.93
C PHE A 307 4.27 -2.71 -10.82
N GLU A 308 4.82 -2.93 -9.63
CA GLU A 308 4.68 -2.04 -8.47
C GLU A 308 3.22 -1.74 -8.09
N PHE A 309 2.33 -2.69 -8.35
CA PHE A 309 0.93 -2.52 -7.99
C PHE A 309 0.75 -2.64 -6.47
N PRO A 310 -0.05 -1.77 -5.84
CA PRO A 310 -0.26 -1.81 -4.40
C PRO A 310 -1.03 -3.08 -4.01
N LEU A 311 -0.52 -3.81 -3.01
CA LEU A 311 -1.17 -5.00 -2.45
C LEU A 311 -2.27 -4.65 -1.45
N HIS A 312 -2.33 -3.41 -1.00
CA HIS A 312 -3.30 -2.95 -0.02
C HIS A 312 -3.53 -1.45 -0.22
N ASP A 313 -4.74 -1.00 0.12
CA ASP A 313 -5.06 0.42 0.13
C ASP A 313 -6.16 0.71 1.14
N LYS A 314 -6.30 2.00 1.48
CA LYS A 314 -7.29 2.49 2.44
C LYS A 314 -7.72 3.90 2.08
N SER A 315 -9.02 4.14 2.27
CA SER A 315 -9.66 5.45 2.07
C SER A 315 -9.08 6.63 2.89
N HIS A 316 -8.42 6.35 4.02
CA HIS A 316 -7.98 7.39 4.95
C HIS A 316 -6.50 7.28 5.28
N ALA A 317 -5.83 8.43 5.34
CA ALA A 317 -4.50 8.55 5.90
C ALA A 317 -4.55 8.34 7.41
N ILE A 318 -3.55 7.61 7.94
CA ILE A 318 -3.48 7.25 9.36
C ILE A 318 -2.13 7.69 9.89
N ILE A 319 -2.16 8.42 10.99
CA ILE A 319 -0.97 8.88 11.71
C ILE A 319 -0.79 7.97 12.90
N ARG A 320 0.39 7.32 12.98
CA ARG A 320 0.74 6.44 14.09
C ARG A 320 1.38 7.27 15.19
N LEU A 321 0.66 7.37 16.30
CA LEU A 321 1.08 8.13 17.47
C LEU A 321 1.97 7.25 18.37
N ALA A 322 3.10 7.80 18.80
CA ALA A 322 3.97 7.17 19.78
C ALA A 322 3.24 6.98 21.11
N VAL A 323 3.40 5.82 21.73
CA VAL A 323 2.93 5.52 23.08
C VAL A 323 4.05 4.75 23.78
N HIS A 324 4.54 5.30 24.89
CA HIS A 324 5.61 4.71 25.69
C HIS A 324 5.59 5.28 27.11
N LEU A 325 6.25 4.59 28.03
CA LEU A 325 6.51 5.10 29.38
C LEU A 325 7.63 6.17 29.35
N PRO A 326 7.78 6.97 30.42
CA PRO A 326 8.90 7.91 30.53
C PRO A 326 10.25 7.23 30.29
N ASN A 327 11.05 7.79 29.37
CA ASN A 327 12.37 7.27 28.97
C ASN A 327 12.38 5.86 28.35
N GLN A 328 11.23 5.35 27.91
CA GLN A 328 11.10 4.06 27.22
C GLN A 328 10.66 4.22 25.75
N GLN A 329 10.97 5.36 25.12
CA GLN A 329 10.71 5.55 23.70
C GLN A 329 11.57 4.61 22.84
N PRO A 330 11.02 4.07 21.75
CA PRO A 330 11.81 3.27 20.83
C PRO A 330 12.85 4.15 20.12
N VAL A 331 14.11 3.71 20.12
CA VAL A 331 15.22 4.36 19.41
C VAL A 331 15.73 3.42 18.32
N TYR A 332 15.78 3.90 17.08
CA TYR A 332 16.30 3.17 15.93
C TYR A 332 17.73 3.63 15.64
N PHE A 333 18.64 2.68 15.42
CA PHE A 333 20.05 2.96 15.17
C PHE A 333 20.64 1.92 14.21
N ALA A 334 21.69 2.33 13.49
CA ALA A 334 22.58 1.39 12.82
C ALA A 334 23.58 0.84 13.85
N GLU A 335 23.93 -0.43 13.73
CA GLU A 335 24.90 -1.09 14.62
C GLU A 335 26.21 -0.28 14.72
N GLY A 336 26.70 -0.09 15.95
CA GLY A 336 27.86 0.75 16.26
C GLY A 336 27.54 2.23 16.51
N ASN A 337 26.29 2.67 16.31
CA ASN A 337 25.86 4.06 16.54
C ASN A 337 24.86 4.19 17.71
N GLU A 338 24.83 3.23 18.63
CA GLU A 338 23.88 3.14 19.74
C GLU A 338 23.86 4.42 20.59
N ARG A 339 25.05 4.87 21.01
CA ARG A 339 25.20 6.00 21.92
C ARG A 339 24.72 7.30 21.29
N GLN A 340 25.15 7.58 20.06
CA GLN A 340 24.74 8.78 19.33
C GLN A 340 23.24 8.79 19.08
N ALA A 341 22.64 7.63 18.75
CA ALA A 341 21.21 7.53 18.55
C ALA A 341 20.42 7.79 19.84
N SER A 342 20.91 7.29 20.98
CA SER A 342 20.33 7.56 22.30
C SER A 342 20.41 9.04 22.66
N GLU A 343 21.57 9.67 22.48
CA GLU A 343 21.77 11.11 22.74
C GLU A 343 20.85 11.97 21.86
N ARG A 344 20.72 11.64 20.56
CA ARG A 344 19.75 12.30 19.67
C ARG A 344 18.30 12.11 20.13
N ALA A 345 17.92 10.90 20.51
CA ALA A 345 16.57 10.59 20.95
C ALA A 345 16.19 11.26 22.27
N ALA A 346 17.18 11.61 23.11
CA ALA A 346 16.95 12.36 24.35
C ALA A 346 16.66 13.85 24.09
N MET A 347 17.15 14.40 22.98
CA MET A 347 16.91 15.80 22.59
C MET A 347 15.63 15.99 21.78
N LYS A 348 15.09 14.90 21.21
CA LYS A 348 13.95 14.91 20.30
C LYS A 348 12.64 14.66 21.01
N ASP A 349 11.59 15.34 20.56
CA ASP A 349 10.24 15.07 21.04
C ASP A 349 9.57 13.97 20.22
N THR A 350 8.94 13.02 20.91
CA THR A 350 7.97 12.12 20.28
C THR A 350 6.64 12.84 20.12
N THR A 351 5.75 12.31 19.30
CA THR A 351 4.38 12.83 19.19
C THR A 351 3.68 12.92 20.56
N LEU A 352 4.03 12.05 21.51
CA LEU A 352 3.48 12.02 22.87
C LEU A 352 4.07 13.11 23.75
N THR A 353 5.40 13.26 23.78
CA THR A 353 6.04 14.28 24.62
C THR A 353 5.75 15.69 24.08
N ALA A 354 5.72 15.85 22.75
CA ALA A 354 5.26 17.07 22.10
C ALA A 354 3.79 17.39 22.43
N TRP A 355 2.92 16.38 22.52
CA TRP A 355 1.52 16.59 22.91
C TRP A 355 1.40 17.07 24.37
N CYS A 356 2.19 16.50 25.29
CA CYS A 356 2.24 16.99 26.68
C CYS A 356 2.70 18.45 26.74
N LYS A 357 3.72 18.82 25.96
CA LYS A 357 4.22 20.21 25.84
C LYS A 357 3.19 21.14 25.19
N LEU A 358 2.44 20.65 24.19
CA LEU A 358 1.36 21.40 23.56
C LEU A 358 0.26 21.71 24.57
N ASN A 359 -0.17 20.73 25.36
CA ASN A 359 -1.23 20.90 26.36
C ASN A 359 -0.85 21.89 27.46
N SER A 360 0.43 21.96 27.86
CA SER A 360 0.83 22.93 28.88
C SER A 360 0.71 24.37 28.35
N LYS A 361 0.95 24.60 27.05
CA LYS A 361 0.99 25.94 26.44
C LYS A 361 -0.31 26.38 25.78
N ASN A 362 -1.03 25.47 25.15
CA ASN A 362 -2.17 25.78 24.29
C ASN A 362 -3.48 25.28 24.94
N PRO A 363 -4.36 26.19 25.44
CA PRO A 363 -5.65 25.82 26.00
C PRO A 363 -6.55 25.07 25.02
N ASP A 364 -6.48 25.40 23.73
CA ASP A 364 -7.27 24.75 22.66
C ASP A 364 -6.84 23.29 22.42
N ALA A 365 -5.60 22.90 22.75
CA ALA A 365 -5.22 21.50 22.67
C ALA A 365 -5.85 20.64 23.78
N ARG A 366 -6.22 21.25 24.91
CA ARG A 366 -6.69 20.54 26.12
C ARG A 366 -8.10 19.96 26.00
N GLN A 367 -8.86 20.38 25.00
CA GLN A 367 -10.17 19.82 24.66
C GLN A 367 -10.06 18.51 23.87
N TYR A 368 -8.88 18.18 23.34
CA TYR A 368 -8.70 17.01 22.48
C TYR A 368 -7.92 15.91 23.20
N LEU A 369 -8.42 14.67 23.10
CA LEU A 369 -7.66 13.49 23.50
C LEU A 369 -6.45 13.32 22.59
N TYR A 370 -5.39 12.67 23.08
CA TYR A 370 -4.16 12.48 22.31
C TYR A 370 -4.39 11.90 20.90
N HIS A 371 -5.31 10.94 20.77
CA HIS A 371 -5.64 10.34 19.47
C HIS A 371 -6.45 11.27 18.53
N ASP A 372 -7.05 12.34 19.03
CA ASP A 372 -7.81 13.30 18.24
C ASP A 372 -6.98 14.49 17.79
N ILE A 373 -5.84 14.73 18.43
CA ILE A 373 -4.93 15.84 18.12
C ILE A 373 -4.54 15.89 16.64
N PRO A 374 -4.22 14.78 15.95
CA PRO A 374 -3.89 14.85 14.53
C PRO A 374 -5.02 15.40 13.64
N GLN A 375 -6.27 15.44 14.11
CA GLN A 375 -7.39 16.02 13.37
C GLN A 375 -7.36 17.55 13.40
N HIS A 376 -6.74 18.14 14.42
CA HIS A 376 -6.70 19.58 14.69
C HIS A 376 -5.30 20.18 14.55
N PHE A 377 -4.27 19.35 14.68
CA PHE A 377 -2.86 19.75 14.62
C PHE A 377 -2.09 18.85 13.65
N VAL A 378 -1.00 19.39 13.09
CA VAL A 378 -0.01 18.67 12.27
C VAL A 378 1.28 18.58 13.06
N PHE A 379 1.89 17.39 13.09
CA PHE A 379 3.20 17.19 13.68
C PHE A 379 4.26 17.47 12.61
N GLU A 380 5.01 18.55 12.78
CA GLU A 380 5.97 19.02 11.78
C GLU A 380 7.38 18.48 12.02
N ARG A 381 8.28 18.69 11.05
CA ARG A 381 9.68 18.23 11.11
C ARG A 381 10.47 18.84 12.27
N ASN A 382 10.04 19.98 12.79
CA ASN A 382 10.58 20.61 13.99
C ASN A 382 10.09 19.93 15.29
N GLU A 383 9.37 18.81 15.17
CA GLU A 383 8.87 17.99 16.28
C GLU A 383 7.86 18.73 17.16
N THR A 384 7.12 19.66 16.56
CA THR A 384 6.07 20.41 17.24
C THR A 384 4.70 20.17 16.59
N TRP A 385 3.67 20.28 17.42
CA TRP A 385 2.28 20.27 16.97
C TRP A 385 1.85 21.70 16.65
N ASN A 386 1.56 21.95 15.37
CA ASN A 386 1.05 23.23 14.89
C ASN A 386 -0.39 23.10 14.45
N HIS A 387 -1.17 24.18 14.56
CA HIS A 387 -2.57 24.19 14.16
C HIS A 387 -2.71 23.78 12.70
N ARG A 388 -3.60 22.83 12.45
CA ARG A 388 -3.87 22.35 11.10
C ARG A 388 -4.64 23.42 10.33
N LEU A 389 -4.03 23.96 9.28
CA LEU A 389 -4.76 24.73 8.28
C LEU A 389 -5.63 23.77 7.43
N GLN A 390 -6.87 24.17 7.14
CA GLN A 390 -7.80 23.40 6.31
C GLN A 390 -8.06 24.15 4.99
N GLY A 391 -8.09 23.42 3.87
CA GLY A 391 -8.39 23.96 2.53
C GLY A 391 -7.84 23.09 1.40
N GLU A 392 -8.43 23.15 0.20
CA GLU A 392 -8.00 22.37 -0.98
C GLU A 392 -6.55 22.66 -1.41
N ASN A 393 -6.02 23.83 -1.02
CA ASN A 393 -4.67 24.25 -1.36
C ASN A 393 -3.68 24.20 -0.18
N VAL A 394 -3.98 23.52 0.93
CA VAL A 394 -3.06 23.45 2.07
C VAL A 394 -2.14 22.23 1.98
N ILE A 395 -0.83 22.46 1.95
CA ILE A 395 0.21 21.42 1.99
C ILE A 395 1.24 21.78 3.06
N ASP A 396 1.53 20.83 3.96
CA ASP A 396 2.44 21.00 5.10
C ASP A 396 2.17 22.28 5.91
N SER A 397 0.91 22.48 6.28
CA SER A 397 0.45 23.66 7.05
C SER A 397 0.69 25.01 6.34
N GLN A 398 0.87 25.03 5.01
CA GLN A 398 0.95 26.25 4.22
C GLN A 398 -0.07 26.26 3.10
N VAL A 399 -0.67 27.42 2.85
CA VAL A 399 -1.59 27.63 1.73
C VAL A 399 -0.75 27.83 0.46
N CYS A 400 -0.80 26.85 -0.44
CA CYS A 400 -0.34 27.00 -1.81
C CYS A 400 -1.36 27.86 -2.57
N GLN A 401 -0.91 28.78 -3.41
CA GLN A 401 -1.80 29.62 -4.22
C GLN A 401 -2.22 28.91 -5.51
N THR A 402 -1.50 27.85 -5.91
CA THR A 402 -1.77 27.10 -7.14
C THR A 402 -1.59 25.59 -6.95
N PHE A 403 -2.30 24.79 -7.76
CA PHE A 403 -2.11 23.33 -7.81
C PHE A 403 -0.67 22.95 -8.20
N MET A 404 0.02 23.78 -8.98
CA MET A 404 1.42 23.58 -9.36
C MET A 404 2.36 23.75 -8.17
N GLU A 405 2.18 24.80 -7.36
CA GLU A 405 2.94 25.02 -6.12
C GLU A 405 2.73 23.87 -5.13
N ALA A 406 1.48 23.43 -5.01
CA ALA A 406 1.11 22.26 -4.22
C ALA A 406 1.82 20.98 -4.68
N ALA A 407 1.82 20.71 -5.98
CA ALA A 407 2.46 19.53 -6.55
C ALA A 407 4.00 19.56 -6.41
N LYS A 408 4.64 20.72 -6.59
CA LYS A 408 6.09 20.88 -6.31
C LYS A 408 6.41 20.58 -4.85
N ARG A 409 5.61 21.09 -3.92
CA ARG A 409 5.82 20.91 -2.48
C ARG A 409 5.63 19.48 -1.99
N ARG A 410 4.90 18.65 -2.76
CA ARG A 410 4.76 17.21 -2.52
C ARG A 410 5.75 16.37 -3.32
N ASP A 411 6.73 16.99 -3.97
CA ASP A 411 7.68 16.34 -4.87
C ASP A 411 6.98 15.56 -6.01
N LEU A 412 5.75 15.95 -6.37
CA LEU A 412 4.95 15.34 -7.44
C LEU A 412 5.23 15.99 -8.80
N LEU A 413 5.87 17.16 -8.81
CA LEU A 413 6.31 17.88 -9.99
C LEU A 413 7.81 18.11 -9.86
N ARG A 414 8.58 17.66 -10.87
CA ARG A 414 10.02 17.95 -10.95
C ARG A 414 10.20 19.47 -11.02
N ASP A 415 11.02 20.00 -10.14
CA ASP A 415 11.56 21.35 -10.26
C ASP A 415 13.09 21.29 -10.28
N ASP A 416 13.71 22.41 -10.64
CA ASP A 416 15.15 22.48 -10.81
C ASP A 416 15.92 22.52 -9.47
N THR A 417 15.20 22.53 -8.33
CA THR A 417 15.80 22.62 -6.98
C THR A 417 16.70 21.42 -6.69
N GLU A 418 16.35 20.24 -7.20
CA GLU A 418 17.18 19.03 -7.04
C GLU A 418 18.52 19.16 -7.78
N TYR A 419 18.56 19.89 -8.90
CA TYR A 419 19.81 20.14 -9.63
C TYR A 419 20.68 21.16 -8.90
N GLU A 420 20.08 22.20 -8.33
CA GLU A 420 20.78 23.17 -7.48
C GLU A 420 21.38 22.52 -6.23
N ARG A 421 20.63 21.63 -5.58
CA ARG A 421 21.10 20.86 -4.43
C ARG A 421 22.24 19.91 -4.81
N CYS A 422 22.07 19.17 -5.91
CA CYS A 422 23.10 18.27 -6.43
C CYS A 422 24.41 19.01 -6.74
N MET A 423 24.32 20.16 -7.42
CA MET A 423 25.49 21.00 -7.74
C MET A 423 26.12 21.60 -6.47
N SER A 424 25.31 22.05 -5.51
CA SER A 424 25.77 22.60 -4.24
C SER A 424 26.51 21.56 -3.39
N GLU A 425 26.03 20.32 -3.34
CA GLU A 425 26.73 19.21 -2.68
C GLU A 425 28.05 18.90 -3.40
N ALA A 426 28.05 18.86 -4.74
CA ALA A 426 29.23 18.58 -5.54
C ALA A 426 30.34 19.62 -5.39
N VAL A 427 30.00 20.91 -5.30
CA VAL A 427 30.97 22.02 -5.13
C VAL A 427 31.87 21.83 -3.91
N ILE A 428 31.40 21.12 -2.88
CA ILE A 428 32.16 20.91 -1.63
C ILE A 428 33.39 20.01 -1.85
N PHE A 429 33.38 19.11 -2.84
CA PHE A 429 34.40 18.06 -2.98
C PHE A 429 34.86 17.74 -4.41
N GLN A 430 34.19 18.26 -5.44
CA GLN A 430 34.53 18.00 -6.84
C GLN A 430 35.39 19.13 -7.43
N MET A 431 36.31 18.76 -8.33
CA MET A 431 37.12 19.74 -9.06
C MET A 431 36.29 20.45 -10.14
N PRO A 432 36.66 21.69 -10.56
CA PRO A 432 35.89 22.47 -11.55
C PRO A 432 35.56 21.72 -12.85
N GLN A 433 36.48 20.92 -13.39
CA GLN A 433 36.24 20.08 -14.58
C GLN A 433 35.16 19.00 -14.34
N GLN A 434 35.11 18.42 -13.13
CA GLN A 434 34.09 17.44 -12.75
C GLN A 434 32.74 18.13 -12.55
N LEU A 435 32.71 19.36 -12.02
CA LEU A 435 31.50 20.18 -11.94
C LEU A 435 30.93 20.49 -13.33
N ARG A 436 31.78 20.89 -14.30
CA ARG A 436 31.37 21.07 -15.71
C ARG A 436 30.78 19.79 -16.30
N THR A 437 31.35 18.63 -15.97
CA THR A 437 30.85 17.32 -16.42
C THR A 437 29.49 16.99 -15.81
N LEU A 438 29.32 17.22 -14.50
CA LEU A 438 28.05 17.03 -13.81
C LEU A 438 26.96 17.95 -14.39
N PHE A 439 27.30 19.21 -14.68
CA PHE A 439 26.40 20.15 -15.33
C PHE A 439 25.95 19.64 -16.72
N CYS A 440 26.86 19.10 -17.54
CA CYS A 440 26.50 18.49 -18.82
C CYS A 440 25.56 17.29 -18.67
N VAL A 441 25.78 16.44 -17.66
CA VAL A 441 24.91 15.28 -17.36
C VAL A 441 23.49 15.76 -16.99
N ILE A 442 23.38 16.81 -16.18
CA ILE A 442 22.09 17.42 -15.82
C ILE A 442 21.37 17.92 -17.08
N LEU A 443 22.05 18.64 -17.97
CA LEU A 443 21.46 19.10 -19.22
C LEU A 443 20.98 17.93 -20.10
N LEU A 444 21.83 16.93 -20.34
CA LEU A 444 21.56 15.83 -21.26
C LEU A 444 20.44 14.89 -20.79
N TYR A 445 20.40 14.57 -19.49
CA TYR A 445 19.57 13.48 -18.99
C TYR A 445 18.47 13.92 -18.03
N CYS A 446 18.53 15.13 -17.50
CA CYS A 446 17.56 15.61 -16.51
C CYS A 446 16.59 16.67 -17.08
N ASN A 447 16.95 17.31 -18.19
CA ASN A 447 16.14 18.31 -18.90
C ASN A 447 15.64 19.45 -17.98
N PRO A 448 16.56 20.23 -17.37
CA PRO A 448 16.21 21.32 -16.47
C PRO A 448 15.34 22.36 -17.17
N THR A 449 14.40 22.95 -16.43
CA THR A 449 13.46 23.96 -16.95
C THR A 449 14.10 25.34 -17.10
N LYS A 450 15.17 25.62 -16.35
CA LYS A 450 15.91 26.89 -16.29
C LYS A 450 17.43 26.67 -16.26
N PRO A 451 18.02 26.10 -17.32
CA PRO A 451 19.46 25.80 -17.37
C PRO A 451 20.35 27.04 -17.26
N VAL A 452 19.87 28.22 -17.68
CA VAL A 452 20.58 29.50 -17.57
C VAL A 452 20.71 29.94 -16.11
N ASP A 453 19.66 29.77 -15.30
CA ASP A 453 19.70 30.12 -13.87
C ASP A 453 20.67 29.19 -13.14
N LEU A 454 20.65 27.89 -13.46
CA LEU A 454 21.59 26.92 -12.92
C LEU A 454 23.04 27.24 -13.31
N TRP A 455 23.30 27.63 -14.57
CA TRP A 455 24.61 28.11 -14.99
C TRP A 455 25.05 29.33 -14.17
N ASN A 456 24.20 30.35 -14.05
CA ASN A 456 24.53 31.58 -13.34
C ASN A 456 24.86 31.36 -11.86
N SER A 457 24.21 30.38 -11.22
CA SER A 457 24.47 30.02 -9.81
C SER A 457 25.83 29.33 -9.60
N PHE A 458 26.36 28.62 -10.60
CA PHE A 458 27.54 27.75 -10.43
C PHE A 458 28.73 28.09 -11.34
N LYS A 459 28.60 29.03 -12.29
CA LYS A 459 29.65 29.39 -13.27
C LYS A 459 31.00 29.76 -12.65
N ALA A 460 31.00 30.44 -11.51
CA ALA A 460 32.23 30.82 -10.82
C ALA A 460 33.01 29.57 -10.33
N HIS A 461 32.33 28.60 -9.73
CA HIS A 461 32.94 27.34 -9.28
C HIS A 461 33.38 26.46 -10.45
N MET A 462 32.61 26.49 -11.55
CA MET A 462 32.95 25.75 -12.76
C MET A 462 34.08 26.39 -13.58
N GLY A 463 34.46 27.64 -13.33
CA GLY A 463 35.57 28.33 -13.99
C GLY A 463 36.80 28.54 -13.11
N GLU A 464 36.78 28.08 -11.86
CA GLU A 464 37.83 28.34 -10.87
C GLU A 464 39.22 27.88 -11.33
N ASP A 465 39.31 26.77 -12.08
CA ASP A 465 40.56 26.27 -12.65
C ASP A 465 41.17 27.19 -13.72
N PHE A 466 40.36 28.01 -14.38
CA PHE A 466 40.81 29.00 -15.36
C PHE A 466 41.17 30.35 -14.73
N MET A 467 40.65 30.66 -13.54
CA MET A 467 40.87 31.95 -12.86
C MET A 467 42.34 32.22 -12.50
N GLN A 468 43.19 31.19 -12.47
CA GLN A 468 44.63 31.39 -12.24
C GLN A 468 45.37 31.98 -13.45
N GLN A 469 44.78 31.88 -14.64
CA GLN A 469 45.44 32.22 -15.92
C GLN A 469 44.81 33.45 -16.57
N VAL A 470 43.54 33.72 -16.30
CA VAL A 470 42.76 34.78 -16.94
C VAL A 470 41.87 35.48 -15.92
N ASP A 471 41.32 36.65 -16.28
CA ASP A 471 40.34 37.34 -15.45
C ASP A 471 39.03 36.52 -15.31
N ALA A 472 38.20 36.88 -14.34
CA ALA A 472 36.99 36.12 -14.01
C ALA A 472 35.99 36.02 -15.17
N GLU A 473 35.86 37.07 -15.99
CA GLU A 473 34.92 37.08 -17.12
C GLU A 473 35.40 36.13 -18.22
N THR A 474 36.70 36.15 -18.51
CA THR A 474 37.34 35.20 -19.43
C THR A 474 37.30 33.77 -18.90
N ALA A 475 37.48 33.54 -17.59
CA ALA A 475 37.40 32.22 -16.97
C ALA A 475 35.99 31.62 -17.07
N GLU A 476 34.95 32.43 -16.85
CA GLU A 476 33.56 32.02 -17.05
C GLU A 476 33.28 31.67 -18.53
N ALA A 477 33.78 32.47 -19.47
CA ALA A 477 33.64 32.20 -20.90
C ALA A 477 34.35 30.90 -21.33
N MET A 478 35.55 30.62 -20.78
CA MET A 478 36.27 29.37 -21.03
C MET A 478 35.55 28.16 -20.43
N ALA A 479 34.99 28.28 -19.23
CA ALA A 479 34.17 27.23 -18.63
C ALA A 479 32.91 26.94 -19.45
N PHE A 480 32.26 27.99 -19.96
CA PHE A 480 31.09 27.87 -20.83
C PHE A 480 31.42 27.19 -22.15
N TYR A 481 32.56 27.55 -22.77
CA TYR A 481 33.06 26.90 -23.98
C TYR A 481 33.38 25.41 -23.74
N ALA A 482 34.04 25.09 -22.63
CA ALA A 482 34.37 23.70 -22.28
C ALA A 482 33.12 22.83 -22.05
N ILE A 483 32.04 23.42 -21.53
CA ILE A 483 30.73 22.75 -21.42
C ILE A 483 30.14 22.49 -22.81
N ASP A 484 30.14 23.48 -23.70
CA ASP A 484 29.59 23.34 -25.06
C ASP A 484 30.37 22.29 -25.88
N GLU A 485 31.70 22.26 -25.79
CA GLU A 485 32.52 21.21 -26.43
C GLU A 485 32.17 19.81 -25.90
N LYS A 486 31.94 19.69 -24.59
CA LYS A 486 31.57 18.41 -23.99
C LYS A 486 30.17 17.95 -24.37
N LEU A 487 29.24 18.88 -24.58
CA LEU A 487 27.92 18.57 -25.13
C LEU A 487 28.04 18.10 -26.59
N LYS A 488 28.95 18.68 -27.38
CA LYS A 488 29.17 18.30 -28.79
C LYS A 488 29.68 16.87 -28.93
N GLU A 489 30.44 16.35 -27.97
CA GLU A 489 30.82 14.92 -27.91
C GLU A 489 29.58 13.99 -27.89
N GLN A 490 28.43 14.48 -27.42
CA GLN A 490 27.16 13.77 -27.37
C GLN A 490 26.17 14.23 -28.47
N GLY A 491 26.65 14.97 -29.48
CA GLY A 491 25.85 15.47 -30.59
C GLY A 491 24.86 16.58 -30.22
N ARG A 492 25.11 17.31 -29.13
CA ARG A 492 24.27 18.41 -28.62
C ARG A 492 25.12 19.67 -28.40
N SER A 493 24.48 20.80 -28.17
CA SER A 493 25.10 22.10 -27.92
C SER A 493 24.35 22.86 -26.83
N CYS A 494 24.96 23.88 -26.24
CA CYS A 494 24.30 24.77 -25.27
C CYS A 494 22.99 25.37 -25.84
N SER A 495 22.95 25.68 -27.14
CA SER A 495 21.75 26.19 -27.82
C SER A 495 20.56 25.22 -27.79
N ASP A 496 20.81 23.90 -27.79
CA ASP A 496 19.73 22.89 -27.74
C ASP A 496 18.99 22.88 -26.39
N PHE A 497 19.54 23.57 -25.39
CA PHE A 497 18.97 23.73 -24.05
C PHE A 497 18.51 25.17 -23.78
N GLY A 498 18.43 26.02 -24.81
CA GLY A 498 18.02 27.43 -24.65
C GLY A 498 19.07 28.30 -23.95
N MET A 499 20.31 27.83 -23.85
CA MET A 499 21.45 28.61 -23.37
C MET A 499 22.10 29.36 -24.55
N PRO A 500 22.76 30.51 -24.31
CA PRO A 500 23.47 31.21 -25.37
C PRO A 500 24.56 30.32 -25.99
N SER A 501 24.89 30.52 -27.26
CA SER A 501 26.05 29.86 -27.87
C SER A 501 27.33 30.57 -27.41
N PRO A 502 28.44 29.84 -27.14
CA PRO A 502 29.70 30.48 -26.81
C PRO A 502 30.15 31.38 -27.98
N THR A 503 30.43 32.66 -27.72
CA THR A 503 31.20 33.49 -28.64
C THR A 503 32.65 32.98 -28.68
N SER A 504 33.27 33.02 -29.86
CA SER A 504 34.60 32.48 -30.24
C SER A 504 35.60 32.25 -29.09
N VAL A 505 36.34 31.13 -29.18
CA VAL A 505 37.45 30.72 -28.30
C VAL A 505 38.26 31.91 -27.80
N PRO A 506 38.24 32.23 -26.49
CA PRO A 506 38.98 33.38 -25.98
C PRO A 506 40.49 33.27 -26.24
N TYR A 507 41.09 32.08 -26.20
CA TYR A 507 42.50 31.84 -26.55
C TYR A 507 42.77 30.36 -26.90
N SER A 508 43.68 30.10 -27.83
CA SER A 508 44.28 28.77 -28.04
C SER A 508 45.25 28.47 -26.89
N VAL A 509 45.00 27.41 -26.13
CA VAL A 509 45.98 26.84 -25.19
C VAL A 509 46.83 25.84 -25.98
N GLU A 510 48.12 26.14 -26.17
CA GLU A 510 49.12 25.14 -26.59
C GLU A 510 49.38 24.11 -25.48
#